data_AF-A0A537WSB6-F1
#
_entry.id   AF-A0A537WSB6-F1
#
_cell.length_a   1.000
_cell.length_b   1.000
_cell.length_c   1.000
_cell.angle_alpha   90.00
_cell.angle_beta   90.00
_cell.angle_gamma   90.00
#
_symmetry.space_group_name_H-M   'P 1'
#
loop_
_entity.id
_entity.type
_entity.pdbx_description
1 polymer ?
#
loop_
_entity_poly.entity_id
_entity_poly.type
_entity_poly.pdbx_seq_one_letter_code
_entity_poly.pdbx_strand_id
1 'polypeptide(L)'
;MLAIVGIVAALAPIPALGVALVGWNPLLALHFAGSGHNDALMMALYLGALLLAARSRPRLAGALGVLAVASKWILAVFFPLELLRRPRRFRVAPWLVAGALLCAASFAAWGVGWLRSISALRSQAEMVSSNSFAWWLSDHVGGGRFAWARGLRYTFAVVYAGLVLLAWRTGRVRIGLTAGLLVAATPFLAPWYLVWPAALSAIEEDGAARLVVVALTAWLLRDAVAF
;
A
#
# COMPACT_ATOMS: atom_id res chain seq x y z
N MET A 1 11.80 2.64 -8.97
CA MET A 1 11.82 3.94 -8.25
C MET A 1 11.50 5.13 -9.16
N LEU A 2 12.26 5.38 -10.23
CA LEU A 2 12.05 6.55 -11.10
C LEU A 2 10.61 6.66 -11.67
N ALA A 3 10.02 5.55 -12.11
CA ALA A 3 8.62 5.54 -12.57
C ALA A 3 7.63 5.99 -11.48
N ILE A 4 7.82 5.55 -10.24
CA ILE A 4 7.00 5.95 -9.08
C ILE A 4 7.14 7.46 -8.86
N VAL A 5 8.37 7.97 -8.80
CA VAL A 5 8.64 9.39 -8.60
C VAL A 5 8.05 10.24 -9.73
N GLY A 6 8.20 9.82 -10.98
CA GLY A 6 7.63 10.53 -12.14
C GLY A 6 6.11 10.55 -12.14
N ILE A 7 5.45 9.44 -11.76
CA ILE A 7 3.99 9.41 -11.62
C ILE A 7 3.52 10.28 -10.45
N VAL A 8 4.24 10.25 -9.31
CA VAL A 8 3.96 11.12 -8.16
C VAL A 8 4.10 12.58 -8.57
N ALA A 9 5.15 12.97 -9.28
CA ALA A 9 5.32 14.33 -9.78
C ALA A 9 4.16 14.78 -10.69
N ALA A 10 3.59 13.86 -11.47
CA ALA A 10 2.45 14.13 -12.34
C ALA A 10 1.09 14.19 -11.62
N LEU A 11 0.98 13.60 -10.43
CA LEU A 11 -0.27 13.49 -9.67
C LEU A 11 -0.33 14.38 -8.43
N ALA A 12 0.82 14.73 -7.86
CA ALA A 12 0.91 15.45 -6.60
C ALA A 12 0.43 16.90 -6.76
N PRO A 13 -0.39 17.41 -5.84
CA PRO A 13 -0.79 18.82 -5.82
C PRO A 13 0.40 19.77 -5.71
N ILE A 14 1.44 19.35 -4.99
CA ILE A 14 2.72 20.04 -4.87
C ILE A 14 3.83 19.07 -5.33
N PRO A 15 4.22 19.09 -6.62
CA PRO A 15 5.14 18.11 -7.20
C PRO A 15 6.48 18.03 -6.47
N ALA A 16 7.07 19.18 -6.12
CA ALA A 16 8.36 19.23 -5.42
C ALA A 16 8.31 18.51 -4.07
N LEU A 17 7.23 18.72 -3.29
CA LEU A 17 7.04 18.04 -2.01
C LEU A 17 6.83 16.53 -2.21
N GLY A 18 6.01 16.14 -3.19
CA GLY A 18 5.77 14.73 -3.48
C GLY A 18 7.04 13.99 -3.94
N VAL A 19 7.84 14.64 -4.80
CA VAL A 19 9.14 14.13 -5.24
C VAL A 19 10.11 14.04 -4.07
N ALA A 20 10.15 15.03 -3.17
CA ALA A 20 11.01 14.97 -1.99
C ALA A 20 10.58 13.84 -1.04
N LEU A 21 9.29 13.68 -0.78
CA LEU A 21 8.75 12.69 0.15
C LEU A 21 9.02 11.24 -0.28
N VAL A 22 9.17 11.00 -1.59
CA VAL A 22 9.41 9.67 -2.17
C VAL A 22 10.84 9.54 -2.67
N GLY A 23 11.23 10.40 -3.61
CA GLY A 23 12.52 10.37 -4.30
C GLY A 23 13.71 10.74 -3.42
N TRP A 24 13.52 11.60 -2.41
CA TRP A 24 14.56 11.99 -1.46
C TRP A 24 14.36 11.38 -0.07
N ASN A 25 13.49 10.36 0.04
CA ASN A 25 13.36 9.64 1.29
C ASN A 25 14.61 8.77 1.52
N PRO A 26 15.40 9.01 2.59
CA PRO A 26 16.67 8.30 2.80
C PRO A 26 16.48 6.78 2.95
N LEU A 27 15.39 6.34 3.59
CA LEU A 27 15.11 4.90 3.73
C LEU A 27 14.85 4.24 2.36
N LEU A 28 14.09 4.91 1.49
CA LEU A 28 13.83 4.41 0.14
C LEU A 28 15.08 4.46 -0.75
N ALA A 29 15.92 5.46 -0.58
CA ALA A 29 17.20 5.53 -1.27
C ALA A 29 18.10 4.33 -0.90
N LEU A 30 18.15 3.96 0.39
CA LEU A 30 19.01 2.88 0.88
C LEU A 30 18.45 1.47 0.58
N HIS A 31 17.15 1.25 0.82
CA HIS A 31 16.58 -0.11 0.83
C HIS A 31 15.69 -0.44 -0.38
N PHE A 32 15.34 0.55 -1.20
CA PHE A 32 14.39 0.37 -2.29
C PHE A 32 14.95 0.70 -3.67
N ALA A 33 15.85 1.67 -3.77
CA ALA A 33 16.52 1.98 -5.02
C ALA A 33 17.45 0.81 -5.41
N GLY A 34 17.19 0.19 -6.57
CA GLY A 34 18.04 -0.88 -7.10
C GLY A 34 17.84 -2.27 -6.48
N SER A 35 17.01 -2.43 -5.44
CA SER A 35 16.86 -3.71 -4.72
C SER A 35 15.88 -4.71 -5.37
N GLY A 36 15.16 -4.33 -6.42
CA GLY A 36 14.32 -5.25 -7.20
C GLY A 36 13.06 -5.76 -6.49
N HIS A 37 12.63 -5.16 -5.38
CA HIS A 37 11.44 -5.60 -4.65
C HIS A 37 10.16 -5.50 -5.48
N ASN A 38 9.29 -6.51 -5.36
CA ASN A 38 7.97 -6.54 -6.01
C ASN A 38 7.08 -5.33 -5.66
N ASP A 39 7.31 -4.73 -4.49
CA ASP A 39 6.67 -3.49 -4.05
C ASP A 39 6.88 -2.33 -5.05
N ALA A 40 7.99 -2.33 -5.79
CA ALA A 40 8.24 -1.36 -6.84
C ALA A 40 7.33 -1.54 -8.05
N LEU A 41 7.20 -2.77 -8.55
CA LEU A 41 6.29 -3.07 -9.65
C LEU A 41 4.84 -2.82 -9.21
N MET A 42 4.47 -3.34 -8.05
CA MET A 42 3.15 -3.20 -7.46
C MET A 42 2.74 -1.71 -7.34
N MET A 43 3.58 -0.85 -6.76
CA MET A 43 3.27 0.57 -6.62
C MET A 43 3.31 1.31 -7.96
N ALA A 44 4.21 0.97 -8.89
CA ALA A 44 4.22 1.57 -10.21
C ALA A 44 2.92 1.28 -10.98
N LEU A 45 2.42 0.04 -10.91
CA LEU A 45 1.15 -0.36 -11.52
C LEU A 45 -0.04 0.38 -10.86
N TYR A 46 -0.08 0.46 -9.53
CA TYR A 46 -1.17 1.11 -8.81
C TYR A 46 -1.22 2.62 -9.04
N LEU A 47 -0.07 3.31 -8.94
CA LEU A 47 0.01 4.74 -9.24
C LEU A 47 -0.26 5.01 -10.72
N GLY A 48 0.20 4.13 -11.62
CA GLY A 48 -0.14 4.18 -13.04
C GLY A 48 -1.65 4.08 -13.30
N ALA A 49 -2.33 3.20 -12.55
CA ALA A 49 -3.79 3.10 -12.58
C ALA A 49 -4.46 4.41 -12.13
N LEU A 50 -3.96 5.02 -11.04
CA LEU A 50 -4.45 6.33 -10.56
C LEU A 50 -4.20 7.45 -11.59
N LEU A 51 -3.04 7.46 -12.24
CA LEU A 51 -2.71 8.42 -13.29
C LEU A 51 -3.64 8.29 -14.50
N LEU A 52 -3.93 7.06 -14.94
CA LEU A 52 -4.84 6.83 -16.05
C LEU A 52 -6.29 7.13 -15.68
N ALA A 53 -6.69 6.85 -14.45
CA ALA A 53 -7.99 7.26 -13.93
C ALA A 53 -8.13 8.79 -13.95
N ALA A 54 -7.10 9.52 -13.50
CA ALA A 54 -7.07 10.99 -13.55
C ALA A 54 -7.09 11.54 -14.99
N ARG A 55 -6.55 10.79 -15.97
CA ARG A 55 -6.59 11.12 -17.40
C ARG A 55 -7.83 10.60 -18.14
N SER A 56 -8.89 10.24 -17.42
CA SER A 56 -10.15 9.74 -18.00
C SER A 56 -10.00 8.50 -18.89
N ARG A 57 -9.04 7.61 -18.57
CA ARG A 57 -8.83 6.32 -19.24
C ARG A 57 -9.24 5.14 -18.33
N PRO A 58 -10.54 4.99 -18.01
CA PRO A 58 -11.01 4.05 -16.97
C PRO A 58 -10.77 2.58 -17.32
N ARG A 59 -10.68 2.23 -18.62
CA ARG A 59 -10.39 0.85 -19.05
C ARG A 59 -8.97 0.43 -18.67
N LEU A 60 -7.99 1.24 -19.06
CA LEU A 60 -6.59 0.98 -18.75
C LEU A 60 -6.31 1.13 -17.25
N ALA A 61 -6.98 2.07 -16.58
CA ALA A 61 -6.91 2.22 -15.13
C ALA A 61 -7.38 0.94 -14.39
N GLY A 62 -8.51 0.36 -14.83
CA GLY A 62 -8.99 -0.91 -14.28
C GLY A 62 -8.01 -2.06 -14.51
N ALA A 63 -7.50 -2.20 -15.74
CA ALA A 63 -6.53 -3.24 -16.08
C ALA A 63 -5.24 -3.15 -15.25
N LEU A 64 -4.63 -1.96 -15.19
CA LEU A 64 -3.41 -1.75 -14.41
C LEU A 64 -3.62 -1.96 -12.92
N GLY A 65 -4.78 -1.56 -12.41
CA GLY A 65 -5.09 -1.80 -11.02
C GLY A 65 -5.27 -3.29 -10.70
N VAL A 66 -5.88 -4.09 -11.59
CA VAL A 66 -6.01 -5.56 -11.41
C VAL A 66 -4.62 -6.19 -11.37
N LEU A 67 -3.74 -5.78 -12.28
CA LEU A 67 -2.35 -6.23 -12.29
C LEU A 67 -1.61 -5.83 -11.00
N ALA A 68 -1.88 -4.64 -10.45
CA ALA A 68 -1.30 -4.20 -9.18
C ALA A 68 -1.72 -5.11 -8.02
N VAL A 69 -3.02 -5.46 -7.90
CA VAL A 69 -3.52 -6.40 -6.88
C VAL A 69 -3.00 -7.82 -7.12
N ALA A 70 -2.94 -8.27 -8.37
CA ALA A 70 -2.42 -9.58 -8.70
C ALA A 70 -0.93 -9.70 -8.34
N SER A 71 -0.16 -8.61 -8.46
CA SER A 71 1.23 -8.55 -8.02
C SER A 71 1.35 -8.65 -6.49
N LYS A 72 0.47 -7.96 -5.74
CA LYS A 72 0.40 -8.08 -4.28
C LYS A 72 -1.02 -7.77 -3.80
N TRP A 73 -1.70 -8.79 -3.29
CA TRP A 73 -3.11 -8.73 -2.93
C TRP A 73 -3.46 -7.64 -1.91
N ILE A 74 -2.49 -7.21 -1.10
CA ILE A 74 -2.66 -6.22 -0.04
C ILE A 74 -3.22 -4.88 -0.55
N LEU A 75 -2.98 -4.53 -1.82
CA LEU A 75 -3.56 -3.33 -2.43
C LEU A 75 -5.08 -3.38 -2.55
N ALA A 76 -5.69 -4.57 -2.48
CA ALA A 76 -7.15 -4.73 -2.47
C ALA A 76 -7.80 -3.96 -1.31
N VAL A 77 -7.06 -3.73 -0.21
CA VAL A 77 -7.52 -2.92 0.94
C VAL A 77 -7.85 -1.48 0.53
N PHE A 78 -7.27 -0.93 -0.53
CA PHE A 78 -7.55 0.46 -0.94
C PHE A 78 -8.80 0.60 -1.81
N PHE A 79 -9.38 -0.49 -2.29
CA PHE A 79 -10.47 -0.43 -3.26
C PHE A 79 -11.79 0.05 -2.70
N PRO A 80 -12.26 -0.43 -1.52
CA PRO A 80 -13.49 0.09 -0.96
C PRO A 80 -13.43 1.61 -0.82
N LEU A 81 -12.27 2.15 -0.43
CA LEU A 81 -12.05 3.60 -0.37
C LEU A 81 -12.16 4.23 -1.77
N GLU A 82 -11.41 3.74 -2.76
CA GLU A 82 -11.47 4.30 -4.13
C GLU A 82 -12.86 4.22 -4.79
N LEU A 83 -13.67 3.21 -4.46
CA LEU A 83 -15.06 3.10 -4.93
C LEU A 83 -16.00 4.13 -4.28
N LEU A 84 -15.71 4.51 -3.03
CA LEU A 84 -16.45 5.51 -2.26
C LEU A 84 -15.99 6.95 -2.54
N ARG A 85 -14.80 7.13 -3.14
CA ARG A 85 -14.23 8.43 -3.48
C ARG A 85 -15.18 9.27 -4.34
N ARG A 86 -15.30 10.56 -4.02
CA ARG A 86 -16.00 11.57 -4.82
C ARG A 86 -15.05 12.75 -5.12
N PRO A 87 -14.90 13.17 -6.40
CA PRO A 87 -15.45 12.52 -7.60
C PRO A 87 -14.83 11.13 -7.84
N ARG A 88 -15.57 10.24 -8.51
CA ARG A 88 -15.11 8.88 -8.78
C ARG A 88 -13.93 8.88 -9.73
N ARG A 89 -12.84 8.23 -9.32
CA ARG A 89 -11.66 7.98 -10.17
C ARG A 89 -11.79 6.68 -10.96
N PHE A 90 -12.27 5.62 -10.30
CA PHE A 90 -12.41 4.31 -10.92
C PHE A 90 -13.86 3.97 -11.26
N ARG A 91 -14.02 3.21 -12.35
CA ARG A 91 -15.29 2.59 -12.73
C ARG A 91 -15.22 1.10 -12.40
N VAL A 92 -16.27 0.56 -11.78
CA VAL A 92 -16.34 -0.85 -11.36
C VAL A 92 -16.28 -1.80 -12.57
N ALA A 93 -16.98 -1.47 -13.66
CA ALA A 93 -17.08 -2.39 -14.81
C ALA A 93 -15.73 -2.77 -15.45
N PRO A 94 -14.84 -1.82 -15.82
CA PRO A 94 -13.52 -2.18 -16.33
C PRO A 94 -12.66 -3.02 -15.38
N TRP A 95 -12.79 -2.78 -14.08
CA TRP A 95 -12.11 -3.55 -13.05
C TRP A 95 -12.59 -4.99 -13.02
N LEU A 96 -13.92 -5.21 -13.02
CA LEU A 96 -14.51 -6.54 -13.05
C LEU A 96 -14.14 -7.29 -14.33
N VAL A 97 -14.18 -6.61 -15.48
CA VAL A 97 -13.79 -7.21 -16.77
C VAL A 97 -12.32 -7.61 -16.76
N ALA A 98 -11.41 -6.73 -16.33
CA ALA A 98 -9.99 -7.06 -16.25
C ALA A 98 -9.71 -8.20 -15.26
N GLY A 99 -10.42 -8.22 -14.13
CA GLY A 99 -10.31 -9.31 -13.13
C GLY A 99 -10.78 -10.64 -13.70
N ALA A 100 -11.94 -10.66 -14.37
CA ALA A 100 -12.47 -11.85 -15.01
C ALA A 100 -11.53 -12.38 -16.11
N LEU A 101 -10.97 -11.50 -16.94
CA LEU A 101 -10.00 -11.87 -17.97
C LEU A 101 -8.71 -12.45 -17.36
N LEU A 102 -8.21 -11.86 -16.27
CA LEU A 102 -7.04 -12.39 -15.58
C LEU A 102 -7.32 -13.77 -14.98
N CYS A 103 -8.47 -13.96 -14.32
CA CYS A 103 -8.87 -15.26 -13.78
C CYS A 103 -9.04 -16.31 -14.88
N ALA A 104 -9.65 -15.94 -16.01
CA ALA A 104 -9.80 -16.83 -17.16
C ALA A 104 -8.44 -17.22 -17.76
N ALA A 105 -7.51 -16.27 -17.90
CA ALA A 105 -6.15 -16.54 -18.36
C ALA A 105 -5.38 -17.44 -17.38
N SER A 106 -5.49 -17.19 -16.08
CA SER A 106 -4.88 -18.04 -15.05
C SER A 106 -5.45 -19.46 -15.05
N PHE A 107 -6.77 -19.59 -15.24
CA PHE A 107 -7.41 -20.90 -15.34
C PHE A 107 -6.99 -21.63 -16.63
N ALA A 108 -6.91 -20.94 -17.76
CA ALA A 108 -6.46 -21.53 -19.01
C ALA A 108 -5.01 -22.02 -18.95
N ALA A 109 -4.13 -21.29 -18.27
CA ALA A 109 -2.71 -21.63 -18.16
C ALA A 109 -2.40 -22.69 -17.09
N TRP A 110 -3.12 -22.69 -15.95
CA TRP A 110 -2.77 -23.51 -14.78
C TRP A 110 -3.94 -24.33 -14.20
N GLY A 111 -5.10 -24.35 -14.84
CA GLY A 111 -6.31 -25.00 -14.32
C GLY A 111 -6.73 -24.39 -12.98
N VAL A 112 -7.06 -25.25 -12.01
CA VAL A 112 -7.32 -24.81 -10.62
C VAL A 112 -6.05 -24.64 -9.78
N GLY A 113 -4.88 -24.99 -10.32
CA GLY A 113 -3.61 -25.03 -9.58
C GLY A 113 -3.19 -23.67 -9.01
N TRP A 114 -3.50 -22.57 -9.72
CA TRP A 114 -3.19 -21.21 -9.26
C TRP A 114 -3.91 -20.83 -7.96
N LEU A 115 -5.03 -21.48 -7.61
CA LEU A 115 -5.72 -21.24 -6.34
C LEU A 115 -4.89 -21.68 -5.14
N ARG A 116 -3.92 -22.59 -5.31
CA ARG A 116 -2.98 -22.97 -4.25
C ARG A 116 -2.09 -21.80 -3.82
N SER A 117 -1.89 -20.79 -4.66
CA SER A 117 -1.15 -19.57 -4.28
C SER A 117 -1.85 -18.79 -3.16
N ILE A 118 -3.15 -19.02 -2.92
CA ILE A 118 -3.90 -18.40 -1.82
C ILE A 118 -3.43 -18.94 -0.46
N SER A 119 -3.05 -20.22 -0.35
CA SER A 119 -2.62 -20.80 0.93
C SER A 119 -1.27 -20.27 1.41
N ALA A 120 -0.38 -19.89 0.47
CA ALA A 120 0.89 -19.22 0.77
C ALA A 120 0.73 -17.85 1.44
N LEU A 121 -0.47 -17.26 1.40
CA LEU A 121 -0.77 -16.01 2.10
C LEU A 121 -0.88 -16.20 3.62
N ARG A 122 -1.26 -17.41 4.07
CA ARG A 122 -1.44 -17.72 5.50
C ARG A 122 -0.11 -17.83 6.23
N SER A 123 0.89 -18.49 5.61
CA SER A 123 2.22 -18.64 6.19
C SER A 123 2.97 -17.31 6.30
N GLN A 124 2.78 -16.38 5.37
CA GLN A 124 3.34 -15.03 5.49
C GLN A 124 2.73 -14.22 6.64
N ALA A 125 1.48 -14.50 7.03
CA ALA A 125 0.82 -13.82 8.13
C ALA A 125 1.33 -14.24 9.52
N GLU A 126 2.17 -15.26 9.61
CA GLU A 126 2.75 -15.77 10.87
C GLU A 126 4.18 -15.28 11.11
N MET A 127 4.75 -14.50 10.19
CA MET A 127 6.07 -13.90 10.40
C MET A 127 5.98 -12.59 11.18
N VAL A 128 6.88 -12.40 12.14
CA VAL A 128 7.07 -11.15 12.89
C VAL A 128 8.53 -10.70 12.72
N SER A 129 8.76 -9.51 12.19
CA SER A 129 10.11 -8.95 12.02
C SER A 129 10.53 -8.08 13.21
N SER A 130 11.83 -7.99 13.47
CA SER A 130 12.42 -7.11 14.52
C SER A 130 11.99 -5.65 14.38
N ASN A 131 11.84 -5.19 13.14
CA ASN A 131 11.48 -3.80 12.83
C ASN A 131 9.99 -3.48 13.03
N SER A 132 9.16 -4.47 13.30
CA SER A 132 7.73 -4.28 13.49
C SER A 132 7.40 -3.69 14.87
N PHE A 133 6.33 -2.90 14.94
CA PHE A 133 5.83 -2.40 16.23
C PHE A 133 5.44 -3.54 17.18
N ALA A 134 4.95 -4.67 16.64
CA ALA A 134 4.61 -5.85 17.44
C ALA A 134 5.83 -6.44 18.16
N TRP A 135 6.98 -6.48 17.50
CA TRP A 135 8.23 -6.94 18.10
C TRP A 135 8.70 -5.98 19.17
N TRP A 136 8.74 -4.68 18.87
CA TRP A 136 9.16 -3.65 19.82
C TRP A 136 8.29 -3.62 21.08
N LEU A 137 6.96 -3.69 20.93
CA LEU A 137 6.03 -3.75 22.06
C LEU A 137 6.26 -4.99 22.93
N SER A 138 6.48 -6.15 22.30
CA SER A 138 6.78 -7.38 23.04
C SER A 138 8.08 -7.28 23.84
N ASP A 139 9.09 -6.63 23.28
CA ASP A 139 10.42 -6.49 23.87
C ASP A 139 10.46 -5.45 25.01
N HIS A 140 9.75 -4.33 24.86
CA HIS A 140 9.83 -3.20 25.80
C HIS A 140 8.65 -3.14 26.80
N VAL A 141 7.46 -3.60 26.40
CA VAL A 141 6.24 -3.59 27.24
C VAL A 141 5.97 -5.00 27.81
N GLY A 142 6.61 -6.03 27.26
CA GLY A 142 6.35 -7.43 27.60
C GLY A 142 5.15 -8.00 26.84
N GLY A 143 4.81 -9.25 27.12
CA GLY A 143 3.73 -9.98 26.43
C GLY A 143 4.19 -10.64 25.12
N GLY A 144 3.30 -11.45 24.53
CA GLY A 144 3.63 -12.25 23.35
C GLY A 144 3.61 -11.46 22.03
N ARG A 145 4.66 -11.58 21.20
CA ARG A 145 4.77 -10.98 19.85
C ARG A 145 3.52 -11.18 18.99
N PHE A 146 2.97 -12.40 19.01
CA PHE A 146 1.76 -12.74 18.27
C PHE A 146 0.49 -12.09 18.85
N ALA A 147 0.43 -11.85 20.16
CA ALA A 147 -0.67 -11.14 20.80
C ALA A 147 -0.68 -9.66 20.37
N TRP A 148 0.49 -8.99 20.41
CA TRP A 148 0.63 -7.63 19.91
C TRP A 148 0.32 -7.51 18.42
N ALA A 149 0.83 -8.42 17.60
CA ALA A 149 0.52 -8.47 16.18
C ALA A 149 -0.99 -8.58 15.91
N ARG A 150 -1.71 -9.45 16.65
CA ARG A 150 -3.18 -9.54 16.56
C ARG A 150 -3.86 -8.25 17.02
N GLY A 151 -3.42 -7.68 18.14
CA GLY A 151 -3.97 -6.42 18.67
C GLY A 151 -3.85 -5.26 17.67
N LEU A 152 -2.67 -5.09 17.07
CA LEU A 152 -2.44 -4.07 16.02
C LEU A 152 -3.31 -4.32 14.78
N ARG A 153 -3.44 -5.56 14.33
CA ARG A 153 -4.33 -5.92 13.21
C ARG A 153 -5.79 -5.58 13.50
N TYR A 154 -6.31 -5.91 14.69
CA TYR A 154 -7.68 -5.57 15.07
C TYR A 154 -7.87 -4.06 15.20
N THR A 155 -6.89 -3.37 15.78
CA THR A 155 -6.90 -1.90 15.88
C THR A 155 -6.96 -1.28 14.47
N PHE A 156 -6.12 -1.75 13.55
CA PHE A 156 -6.17 -1.32 12.16
C PHE A 156 -7.53 -1.61 11.52
N ALA A 157 -8.12 -2.79 11.73
CA ALA A 157 -9.43 -3.13 11.17
C ALA A 157 -10.53 -2.18 11.65
N VAL A 158 -10.53 -1.82 12.93
CA VAL A 158 -11.48 -0.84 13.50
C VAL A 158 -11.28 0.55 12.89
N VAL A 159 -10.04 1.03 12.83
CA VAL A 159 -9.72 2.34 12.24
C VAL A 159 -10.05 2.37 10.75
N TYR A 160 -9.74 1.30 10.03
CA TYR A 160 -10.06 1.14 8.61
C TYR A 160 -11.57 1.16 8.37
N ALA A 161 -12.37 0.47 9.20
CA ALA A 161 -13.83 0.55 9.12
C ALA A 161 -14.32 1.99 9.35
N GLY A 162 -13.73 2.71 10.29
CA GLY A 162 -13.99 4.15 10.50
C GLY A 162 -13.65 5.01 9.28
N LEU A 163 -12.51 4.77 8.61
CA LEU A 163 -12.12 5.47 7.39
C LEU A 163 -13.06 5.15 6.21
N VAL A 164 -13.50 3.89 6.08
CA VAL A 164 -14.50 3.49 5.08
C VAL A 164 -15.84 4.17 5.36
N LEU A 165 -16.29 4.21 6.61
CA LEU A 165 -17.51 4.89 7.00
C LEU A 165 -17.44 6.41 6.73
N LEU A 166 -16.30 7.03 7.05
CA LEU A 166 -16.05 8.44 6.75
C LEU A 166 -16.09 8.69 5.23
N ALA A 167 -15.44 7.84 4.44
CA ALA A 167 -15.46 7.91 2.99
C ALA A 167 -16.86 7.71 2.42
N TRP A 168 -17.65 6.81 2.99
CA TRP A 168 -19.05 6.60 2.58
C TRP A 168 -19.91 7.84 2.84
N ARG A 169 -19.76 8.47 4.02
CA ARG A 169 -20.51 9.68 4.40
C ARG A 169 -20.10 10.92 3.63
N THR A 170 -18.80 11.11 3.42
CA THR A 170 -18.24 12.39 2.92
C THR A 170 -17.74 12.33 1.48
N GLY A 171 -17.52 11.13 0.93
CA GLY A 171 -16.80 10.92 -0.33
C GLY A 171 -15.30 11.21 -0.27
N ARG A 172 -14.77 11.67 0.88
CA ARG A 172 -13.36 11.96 1.06
C ARG A 172 -12.64 10.71 1.56
N VAL A 173 -11.58 10.33 0.86
CA VAL A 173 -10.78 9.15 1.18
C VAL A 173 -9.38 9.58 1.59
N ARG A 174 -8.75 8.79 2.48
CA ARG A 174 -7.43 9.06 3.04
C ARG A 174 -6.53 7.85 2.81
N ILE A 175 -6.21 7.57 1.55
CA ILE A 175 -5.55 6.33 1.17
C ILE A 175 -4.09 6.31 1.62
N GLY A 176 -3.42 7.47 1.61
CA GLY A 176 -2.08 7.61 2.18
C GLY A 176 -2.05 7.28 3.67
N LEU A 177 -3.04 7.76 4.44
CA LEU A 177 -3.16 7.44 5.87
C LEU A 177 -3.46 5.95 6.08
N THR A 178 -4.41 5.39 5.33
CA THR A 178 -4.71 3.95 5.38
C THR A 178 -3.46 3.11 5.12
N ALA A 179 -2.67 3.46 4.11
CA ALA A 179 -1.42 2.76 3.81
C ALA A 179 -0.42 2.88 4.97
N GLY A 180 -0.31 4.06 5.59
CA GLY A 180 0.63 4.28 6.70
C GLY A 180 0.24 3.46 7.93
N LEU A 181 -1.04 3.46 8.28
CA LEU A 181 -1.56 2.67 9.40
C LEU A 181 -1.48 1.16 9.14
N LEU A 182 -1.69 0.73 7.90
CA LEU A 182 -1.53 -0.67 7.51
C LEU A 182 -0.07 -1.12 7.65
N VAL A 183 0.88 -0.30 7.20
CA VAL A 183 2.32 -0.54 7.36
C VAL A 183 2.73 -0.49 8.84
N ALA A 184 2.12 0.36 9.66
CA ALA A 184 2.38 0.35 11.10
C ALA A 184 1.81 -0.91 11.80
N ALA A 185 0.70 -1.44 11.31
CA ALA A 185 0.04 -2.60 11.91
C ALA A 185 0.53 -3.95 11.39
N THR A 186 1.40 -3.98 10.36
CA THR A 186 1.91 -5.24 9.82
C THR A 186 2.95 -5.86 10.77
N PRO A 187 2.85 -7.16 11.07
CA PRO A 187 3.86 -7.83 11.91
C PRO A 187 5.15 -8.12 11.17
N PHE A 188 5.11 -8.25 9.85
CA PHE A 188 6.32 -8.32 9.03
C PHE A 188 6.50 -6.98 8.33
N LEU A 189 7.31 -6.12 8.94
CA LEU A 189 7.57 -4.76 8.49
C LEU A 189 8.98 -4.69 7.90
N ALA A 190 9.05 -4.69 6.57
CA ALA A 190 10.29 -4.48 5.83
C ALA A 190 10.46 -3.00 5.46
N PRO A 191 11.70 -2.46 5.40
CA PRO A 191 11.94 -1.05 5.10
C PRO A 191 11.28 -0.56 3.79
N TRP A 192 11.27 -1.40 2.76
CA TRP A 192 10.70 -1.05 1.46
C TRP A 192 9.17 -0.90 1.46
N TYR A 193 8.45 -1.32 2.51
CA TYR A 193 7.00 -1.12 2.60
C TYR A 193 6.63 0.36 2.75
N LEU A 194 7.58 1.20 3.17
CA LEU A 194 7.39 2.64 3.28
C LEU A 194 7.01 3.29 1.94
N VAL A 195 7.36 2.70 0.79
CA VAL A 195 7.04 3.26 -0.52
C VAL A 195 5.53 3.39 -0.74
N TRP A 196 4.70 2.55 -0.10
CA TRP A 196 3.25 2.63 -0.26
C TRP A 196 2.69 3.91 0.37
N PRO A 197 2.82 4.15 1.69
CA PRO A 197 2.32 5.37 2.28
C PRO A 197 3.06 6.61 1.79
N ALA A 198 4.36 6.53 1.48
CA ALA A 198 5.11 7.67 0.95
C ALA A 198 4.51 8.15 -0.39
N ALA A 199 4.33 7.25 -1.36
CA ALA A 199 3.79 7.64 -2.65
C ALA A 199 2.31 8.04 -2.60
N LEU A 200 1.51 7.39 -1.75
CA LEU A 200 0.08 7.67 -1.64
C LEU A 200 -0.22 8.97 -0.87
N SER A 201 0.55 9.28 0.17
CA SER A 201 0.45 10.56 0.88
C SER A 201 1.03 11.74 0.09
N ALA A 202 1.95 11.48 -0.85
CA ALA A 202 2.49 12.50 -1.74
C ALA A 202 1.43 13.02 -2.73
N ILE A 203 0.49 12.18 -3.15
CA ILE A 203 -0.57 12.53 -4.12
C ILE A 203 -1.89 12.97 -3.44
N GLU A 204 -1.94 12.98 -2.11
CA GLU A 204 -3.08 13.46 -1.32
C GLU A 204 -2.69 14.68 -0.46
N GLU A 205 -3.62 15.60 -0.24
CA GLU A 205 -3.43 16.74 0.67
C GLU A 205 -3.80 16.35 2.11
N ASP A 206 -3.05 15.39 2.66
CA ASP A 206 -3.28 14.87 4.00
C ASP A 206 -2.02 15.00 4.86
N GLY A 207 -1.98 16.05 5.69
CA GLY A 207 -0.86 16.31 6.60
C GLY A 207 -0.61 15.19 7.58
N ALA A 208 -1.66 14.50 8.06
CA ALA A 208 -1.48 13.37 8.98
C ALA A 208 -0.86 12.17 8.26
N ALA A 209 -1.25 11.89 7.01
CA ALA A 209 -0.64 10.83 6.22
C ALA A 209 0.86 11.09 5.99
N ARG A 210 1.23 12.34 5.67
CA ARG A 210 2.64 12.73 5.49
C ARG A 210 3.43 12.65 6.79
N LEU A 211 2.84 13.06 7.92
CA LEU A 211 3.46 12.92 9.24
C LEU A 211 3.72 11.45 9.59
N VAL A 212 2.74 10.56 9.31
CA VAL A 212 2.91 9.12 9.50
C VAL A 212 4.07 8.58 8.65
N VAL A 213 4.22 9.05 7.40
CA VAL A 213 5.36 8.66 6.56
C VAL A 213 6.69 9.11 7.16
N VAL A 214 6.78 10.35 7.63
CA VAL A 214 8.00 10.86 8.29
C VAL A 214 8.32 10.05 9.54
N ALA A 215 7.31 9.77 10.38
CA ALA A 215 7.45 8.97 11.59
C ALA A 215 7.90 7.53 11.28
N LEU A 216 7.31 6.88 10.28
CA LEU A 216 7.71 5.55 9.84
C LEU A 216 9.12 5.54 9.22
N THR A 217 9.50 6.60 8.51
CA THR A 217 10.86 6.76 7.98
C THR A 217 11.86 6.79 9.13
N ALA A 218 11.63 7.66 10.13
CA ALA A 218 12.48 7.77 11.31
C ALA A 218 12.53 6.45 12.10
N TRP A 219 11.38 5.79 12.27
CA TRP A 219 11.27 4.50 12.96
C TRP A 219 12.16 3.43 12.33
N LEU A 220 12.09 3.30 11.00
CA LEU A 220 12.76 2.26 10.22
C LEU A 220 14.25 2.55 9.99
N LEU A 221 14.65 3.82 10.01
CA LEU A 221 16.07 4.18 9.94
C LEU A 221 16.86 3.77 11.19
N ARG A 222 16.20 3.55 12.33
CA ARG A 222 16.89 3.05 13.54
C ARG A 222 17.54 1.69 13.34
N ASP A 223 17.02 0.87 12.43
CA ASP A 223 17.62 -0.41 12.09
C ASP A 223 18.73 -0.27 11.03
N ALA A 224 18.75 0.84 10.29
CA ALA A 224 19.77 1.13 9.27
C ALA A 224 21.02 1.82 9.84
N VAL A 225 20.94 2.40 11.04
CA VAL A 225 22.04 3.06 11.74
C VAL A 225 22.34 2.26 12.99
N ALA A 226 23.44 1.51 12.98
CA ALA A 226 23.93 0.83 14.18
C ALA A 226 24.25 1.88 15.25
N PHE A 227 23.62 1.77 16.43
CA PHE A 227 24.02 2.48 17.65
C PHE A 227 24.63 1.48 18.63
#